data_AF-A0A7T4Y8N6-F1
#
_entry.id   AF-A0A7T4Y8N6-F1
#
_cell.length_a   1.000
_cell.length_b   1.000
_cell.length_c   1.000
_cell.angle_alpha   90.00
_cell.angle_beta   90.00
_cell.angle_gamma   90.00
#
_symmetry.space_group_name_H-M   'P 1'
#
loop_
_entity.id
_entity.type
_entity.pdbx_description
1 polymer ?
#
loop_
_entity_poly.entity_id
_entity_poly.type
_entity_poly.pdbx_seq_one_letter_code
_entity_poly.pdbx_strand_id
1 'polypeptide(L)'
;MTKKRPAISPQPTTPFENDKLRRAASAEYLTEYLLGKHATRKERNDSNSFILNVNAPWGIGKTYFLTNWAESLRQRGYVVVVFDAWQNDYCEQPLIGFMSEVEEQLTSALGRTTKARASLTKLLDSGKKSLASRPPS
;
A
#
# COMPACT_ATOMS: atom_id res chain seq x y z
N MET A 1 20.17 16.32 14.81
CA MET A 1 19.83 15.10 15.60
C MET A 1 18.53 14.52 15.07
N THR A 2 18.61 13.62 14.10
CA THR A 2 17.44 12.95 13.48
C THR A 2 16.96 11.86 14.43
N LYS A 3 15.90 12.18 15.19
CA LYS A 3 15.23 11.22 16.07
C LYS A 3 14.50 10.21 15.18
N LYS A 4 15.19 9.14 14.76
CA LYS A 4 14.58 8.00 14.09
C LYS A 4 13.50 7.47 15.04
N ARG A 5 12.23 7.63 14.69
CA ARG A 5 11.12 7.07 15.48
C ARG A 5 11.36 5.57 15.63
N PRO A 6 11.00 4.98 16.79
CA PRO A 6 11.21 3.57 17.02
C PRO A 6 10.60 2.78 15.87
N ALA A 7 11.38 1.83 15.35
CA ALA A 7 10.91 0.91 14.32
C ALA A 7 9.56 0.35 14.76
N ILE A 8 8.63 0.28 13.80
CA ILE A 8 7.35 -0.40 13.94
C ILE A 8 7.62 -1.71 14.69
N SER A 9 7.01 -1.86 15.86
CA SER A 9 7.20 -3.02 16.75
C SER A 9 7.21 -4.31 15.93
N PRO A 10 8.09 -5.30 16.21
CA PRO A 10 8.16 -6.52 15.41
C PRO A 10 6.75 -7.10 15.28
N GLN A 11 6.25 -7.13 14.04
CA GLN A 11 4.90 -7.61 13.79
C GLN A 11 4.87 -9.12 14.05
N PRO A 12 3.80 -9.63 14.68
CA PRO A 12 3.70 -11.04 14.97
C PRO A 12 3.81 -11.84 13.66
N THR A 13 4.54 -12.95 13.69
CA THR A 13 4.66 -13.90 12.58
C THR A 13 3.31 -14.46 12.13
N THR A 14 2.28 -14.35 12.98
CA THR A 14 0.92 -14.79 12.72
C THR A 14 -0.05 -13.59 12.73
N PRO A 15 -0.75 -13.30 11.63
CA PRO A 15 -1.75 -12.26 11.56
C PRO A 15 -2.86 -12.47 12.60
N PHE A 16 -3.26 -11.40 13.28
CA PHE A 16 -4.35 -11.37 14.26
C PHE A 16 -4.18 -12.26 15.50
N GLU A 17 -2.97 -12.76 15.79
CA GLU A 17 -2.70 -13.62 16.97
C GLU A 17 -3.13 -12.97 18.30
N ASN A 18 -2.96 -11.65 18.42
CA ASN A 18 -3.31 -10.86 19.60
C ASN A 18 -4.58 -10.03 19.40
N ASP A 19 -5.46 -10.43 18.47
CA ASP A 19 -6.66 -9.67 18.13
C ASP A 19 -7.76 -9.78 19.19
N LYS A 20 -7.72 -8.88 20.16
CA LYS A 20 -8.71 -8.76 21.24
C LYS A 20 -10.09 -8.29 20.73
N LEU A 21 -10.19 -7.80 19.50
CA LEU A 21 -11.38 -7.17 18.95
C LEU A 21 -12.02 -8.00 17.83
N ARG A 22 -11.53 -9.23 17.60
CA ARG A 22 -12.07 -10.22 16.65
C ARG A 22 -12.31 -9.65 15.24
N ARG A 23 -11.44 -8.74 14.81
CA ARG A 23 -11.44 -8.09 13.50
C ARG A 23 -10.88 -8.96 12.39
N ALA A 24 -10.25 -10.09 12.71
CA ALA A 24 -9.90 -11.10 11.69
C ALA A 24 -11.10 -11.47 10.81
N ALA A 25 -12.30 -11.62 11.40
CA ALA A 25 -13.53 -11.88 10.66
C ALA A 25 -13.92 -10.73 9.72
N SER A 26 -13.70 -9.48 10.13
CA SER A 26 -13.91 -8.30 9.28
C SER A 26 -12.92 -8.25 8.12
N ALA A 27 -11.65 -8.58 8.36
CA ALA A 27 -10.63 -8.67 7.32
C ALA A 27 -10.96 -9.76 6.30
N GLU A 28 -11.44 -10.92 6.75
CA GLU A 28 -11.85 -12.01 5.88
C GLU A 28 -13.05 -11.59 5.01
N TYR A 29 -14.10 -11.03 5.62
CA TYR A 29 -15.26 -10.52 4.90
C TYR A 29 -14.87 -9.50 3.82
N LEU A 30 -14.00 -8.53 4.16
CA LEU A 30 -13.54 -7.54 3.18
C LEU A 30 -12.75 -8.19 2.05
N THR A 31 -11.94 -9.22 2.34
CA THR A 31 -11.17 -9.91 1.31
C THR A 31 -12.09 -10.63 0.33
N GLU A 32 -13.05 -11.41 0.82
CA GLU A 32 -14.01 -12.12 -0.02
C GLU A 32 -14.89 -11.16 -0.82
N TYR A 33 -15.28 -10.04 -0.22
CA TYR A 33 -15.98 -8.97 -0.93
C TYR A 33 -15.16 -8.39 -2.09
N LEU A 34 -13.87 -8.11 -1.87
CA LEU A 34 -12.98 -7.60 -2.92
C LEU A 34 -12.77 -8.62 -4.05
N LEU A 35 -12.60 -9.90 -3.71
CA LEU A 35 -12.46 -10.98 -4.70
C LEU A 35 -13.74 -11.15 -5.54
N GLY A 36 -14.91 -11.13 -4.90
CA GLY A 36 -16.19 -11.18 -5.60
C GLY A 36 -16.38 -10.00 -6.56
N LYS A 37 -16.06 -8.77 -6.12
CA LYS A 37 -16.11 -7.58 -6.99
C LYS A 37 -15.15 -7.67 -8.16
N HIS A 38 -13.94 -8.17 -7.93
CA HIS A 38 -12.96 -8.38 -8.98
C HIS A 38 -13.45 -9.40 -10.02
N ALA A 39 -14.03 -10.53 -9.57
CA ALA A 39 -14.58 -11.55 -10.46
C ALA A 39 -15.71 -10.99 -11.37
N THR A 40 -16.69 -10.30 -10.79
CA THR A 40 -17.80 -9.71 -11.55
C THR A 40 -17.35 -8.64 -12.56
N ARG A 41 -16.34 -7.83 -12.23
CA ARG A 41 -15.82 -6.80 -13.14
C ARG A 41 -15.02 -7.41 -14.29
N LYS A 42 -14.26 -8.47 -14.01
CA LYS A 42 -13.51 -9.22 -15.04
C LYS A 42 -14.44 -9.77 -16.11
N GLU A 43 -15.61 -10.30 -15.74
CA GLU A 43 -16.63 -10.78 -16.68
C GLU A 43 -17.19 -9.67 -17.58
N ARG A 44 -17.23 -8.44 -17.08
CA ARG A 44 -17.74 -7.26 -17.80
C ARG A 44 -16.67 -6.52 -18.61
N ASN A 45 -15.43 -7.01 -18.61
CA ASN A 45 -14.28 -6.37 -19.26
C ASN A 45 -14.07 -4.90 -18.82
N ASP A 46 -14.40 -4.58 -17.56
CA ASP A 46 -14.22 -3.25 -16.96
C ASP A 46 -12.83 -3.15 -16.30
N SER A 47 -12.39 -1.93 -16.02
CA SER A 47 -11.18 -1.66 -15.23
C SER A 47 -11.27 -2.35 -13.85
N ASN A 48 -10.28 -3.21 -13.56
CA ASN A 48 -10.23 -4.01 -12.33
C ASN A 48 -9.77 -3.21 -11.09
N SER A 49 -9.88 -1.89 -11.12
CA SER A 49 -9.45 -1.01 -10.03
C SER A 49 -10.59 -0.81 -9.02
N PHE A 50 -10.28 -0.94 -7.74
CA PHE A 50 -11.24 -0.73 -6.66
C PHE A 50 -10.64 0.15 -5.56
N ILE A 51 -11.43 1.09 -5.04
CA ILE A 51 -11.05 1.97 -3.93
C ILE A 51 -11.98 1.67 -2.76
N LEU A 52 -11.39 1.36 -1.60
CA LEU A 52 -12.09 1.15 -0.34
C LEU A 52 -11.61 2.18 0.68
N ASN A 53 -12.54 2.88 1.32
CA ASN A 53 -12.23 3.71 2.48
C ASN A 53 -12.61 2.97 3.77
N VAL A 54 -11.68 2.90 4.72
CA VAL A 54 -11.88 2.25 6.01
C VAL A 54 -11.89 3.31 7.12
N ASN A 55 -13.08 3.66 7.60
CA ASN A 55 -13.25 4.64 8.68
C ASN A 55 -13.49 3.98 10.05
N ALA A 56 -13.11 4.69 11.11
CA ALA A 56 -13.09 4.28 12.50
C ALA A 56 -12.60 5.48 13.37
N PRO A 57 -12.86 5.49 14.68
CA PRO A 57 -12.33 6.53 15.57
C PRO A 57 -10.80 6.49 15.73
N TRP A 58 -10.23 7.59 16.25
CA TRP A 58 -8.82 7.63 16.65
C TRP A 58 -8.57 6.71 17.87
N GLY A 59 -7.39 6.10 17.93
CA GLY A 59 -6.99 5.25 19.05
C GLY A 59 -7.54 3.83 19.06
N ILE A 60 -8.46 3.47 18.16
CA ILE A 60 -9.03 2.11 18.13
C ILE A 60 -8.15 1.09 17.41
N GLY A 61 -6.90 1.40 17.05
CA GLY A 61 -5.99 0.44 16.41
C GLY A 61 -6.29 0.15 14.93
N LYS A 62 -6.61 1.18 14.14
CA LYS A 62 -6.73 1.06 12.68
C LYS A 62 -5.45 0.55 12.03
N THR A 63 -4.31 1.11 12.43
CA THR A 63 -2.98 0.69 11.94
C THR A 63 -2.76 -0.78 12.22
N TYR A 64 -3.07 -1.25 13.44
CA TYR A 64 -3.00 -2.67 13.78
C TYR A 64 -3.87 -3.52 12.83
N PHE A 65 -5.12 -3.11 12.59
CA PHE A 65 -6.00 -3.82 11.67
C PHE A 65 -5.44 -3.89 10.24
N LEU A 66 -5.03 -2.75 9.67
CA LEU A 66 -4.52 -2.68 8.30
C LEU A 66 -3.21 -3.47 8.12
N THR A 67 -2.30 -3.40 9.08
CA THR A 67 -1.04 -4.16 9.02
C THR A 67 -1.29 -5.66 9.11
N ASN A 68 -2.15 -6.12 10.04
CA ASN A 68 -2.47 -7.55 10.15
C ASN A 68 -3.26 -8.06 8.94
N TRP A 69 -4.14 -7.24 8.37
CA TRP A 69 -4.85 -7.59 7.14
C TRP A 69 -3.88 -7.71 5.95
N ALA A 70 -2.93 -6.78 5.82
CA ALA A 70 -1.90 -6.85 4.79
C ALA A 70 -1.03 -8.11 4.91
N GLU A 71 -0.63 -8.49 6.12
CA GLU A 71 0.12 -9.74 6.34
C GLU A 71 -0.72 -10.98 6.01
N SER A 72 -2.00 -11.02 6.41
CA SER A 72 -2.92 -12.11 6.04
C SER A 72 -3.02 -12.27 4.52
N LEU A 73 -3.13 -11.16 3.78
CA LEU A 73 -3.15 -11.17 2.31
C LEU A 73 -1.81 -11.65 1.72
N ARG A 74 -0.67 -11.23 2.28
CA ARG A 74 0.66 -11.71 1.86
C ARG A 74 0.81 -13.21 2.07
N GLN A 75 0.35 -13.75 3.20
CA GLN A 75 0.34 -15.19 3.47
C GLN A 75 -0.55 -15.97 2.50
N ARG A 76 -1.62 -15.35 1.98
CA ARG A 76 -2.46 -15.89 0.90
C ARG A 76 -1.82 -15.77 -0.50
N GLY A 77 -0.61 -15.24 -0.61
CA GLY A 77 0.13 -15.08 -1.86
C GLY A 77 -0.20 -13.81 -2.65
N TYR A 78 -0.94 -12.85 -2.06
CA TYR A 78 -1.21 -11.58 -2.71
C TYR A 78 -0.05 -10.59 -2.55
N VAL A 79 0.19 -9.79 -3.58
CA VAL A 79 1.13 -8.67 -3.51
C VAL A 79 0.44 -7.49 -2.83
N VAL A 80 0.98 -7.08 -1.69
CA VAL A 80 0.41 -5.98 -0.89
C VAL A 80 1.48 -4.95 -0.61
N VAL A 81 1.15 -3.70 -0.94
CA VAL A 81 1.96 -2.53 -0.60
C VAL A 81 1.24 -1.76 0.50
N VAL A 82 1.96 -1.46 1.58
CA VAL A 82 1.45 -0.63 2.69
C VAL A 82 2.25 0.66 2.71
N PHE A 83 1.57 1.79 2.76
CA PHE A 83 2.18 3.11 2.75
C PHE A 83 1.60 3.97 3.89
N ASP A 84 2.47 4.54 4.71
CA ASP A 84 2.11 5.50 5.75
C ASP A 84 2.46 6.92 5.28
N ALA A 85 1.43 7.69 4.91
CA ALA A 85 1.59 9.04 4.40
C ALA A 85 2.26 9.99 5.41
N TRP A 86 2.09 9.77 6.72
CA TRP A 86 2.62 10.67 7.75
C TRP A 86 4.13 10.51 7.97
N GLN A 87 4.69 9.34 7.66
CA GLN A 87 6.13 9.11 7.79
C GLN A 87 6.90 9.81 6.66
N ASN A 88 6.26 10.02 5.52
CA ASN A 88 6.87 10.52 4.29
C ASN A 88 6.45 11.96 3.93
N ASP A 89 5.68 12.63 4.79
CA ASP A 89 5.14 13.99 4.56
C ASP A 89 6.21 15.10 4.60
N TYR A 90 7.45 14.76 4.95
CA TYR A 90 8.58 15.71 5.04
C TYR A 90 9.46 15.76 3.78
N CYS A 91 9.12 15.05 2.71
CA CYS A 91 9.91 15.07 1.47
C CYS A 91 9.54 16.26 0.59
N GLU A 92 10.55 16.98 0.06
CA GLU A 92 10.35 18.04 -0.94
C GLU A 92 9.65 17.55 -2.22
N GLN A 93 9.68 16.24 -2.48
CA GLN A 93 9.01 15.59 -3.61
C GLN A 93 8.20 14.36 -3.14
N PRO A 94 7.04 14.55 -2.47
CA PRO A 94 6.27 13.46 -1.84
C PRO A 94 5.86 12.35 -2.82
N LEU A 95 5.53 12.73 -4.06
CA LEU A 95 5.16 11.79 -5.11
C LEU A 95 6.32 10.86 -5.48
N ILE A 96 7.55 11.38 -5.56
CA ILE A 96 8.73 10.57 -5.90
C ILE A 96 9.06 9.61 -4.76
N GLY A 97 9.00 10.08 -3.51
CA GLY A 97 9.19 9.22 -2.34
C GLY A 97 8.18 8.08 -2.30
N PHE A 98 6.89 8.39 -2.50
CA PHE A 98 5.82 7.40 -2.62
C PHE A 98 6.08 6.39 -3.74
N MET A 99 6.42 6.86 -4.95
CA MET A 99 6.68 5.98 -6.09
C MET A 99 7.88 5.06 -5.85
N SER A 100 8.94 5.56 -5.21
CA SER A 100 10.13 4.75 -4.88
C SER A 100 9.81 3.66 -3.86
N GLU A 101 9.04 3.98 -2.82
CA GLU A 101 8.65 3.00 -1.80
C GLU A 101 7.74 1.91 -2.38
N VAL A 102 6.79 2.30 -3.24
CA VAL A 102 5.94 1.36 -3.97
C VAL A 102 6.78 0.48 -4.90
N GLU A 103 7.76 1.04 -5.62
CA GLU A 103 8.67 0.26 -6.49
C GLU A 103 9.47 -0.76 -5.68
N GLU A 104 10.03 -0.36 -4.54
CA GLU A 104 10.83 -1.21 -3.68
C GLU A 104 10.01 -2.40 -3.14
N GLN A 105 8.80 -2.12 -2.61
CA GLN A 105 7.92 -3.18 -2.09
C GLN A 105 7.42 -4.12 -3.20
N LEU A 106 7.09 -3.59 -4.39
CA LEU A 106 6.67 -4.42 -5.53
C LEU A 106 7.82 -5.29 -6.07
N THR A 107 9.02 -4.72 -6.19
CA THR A 107 10.20 -5.44 -6.70
C THR A 107 10.62 -6.55 -5.75
N SER A 108 10.51 -6.32 -4.44
CA SER A 108 10.75 -7.32 -3.41
C SER A 108 9.72 -8.46 -3.49
N ALA A 109 8.43 -8.14 -3.68
CA ALA A 109 7.35 -9.13 -3.68
C ALA A 109 7.22 -9.95 -4.99
N LEU A 110 7.44 -9.34 -6.15
CA LEU A 110 7.24 -9.98 -7.47
C LEU A 110 8.54 -10.49 -8.12
N GLY A 111 9.69 -10.24 -7.50
CA GLY A 111 10.98 -10.29 -8.17
C GLY A 111 11.12 -9.16 -9.21
N ARG A 112 12.34 -8.96 -9.74
CA ARG A 112 12.63 -7.90 -10.75
C ARG A 112 11.85 -8.14 -12.05
N THR A 113 10.60 -7.68 -12.11
CA THR A 113 9.82 -7.67 -13.35
C THR A 113 10.09 -6.37 -14.10
N THR A 114 10.76 -6.50 -15.26
CA THR A 114 11.20 -5.42 -16.15
C THR A 114 10.08 -4.48 -16.62
N LYS A 115 8.82 -4.95 -16.64
CA LYS A 115 7.64 -4.17 -17.07
C LYS A 115 7.21 -3.12 -16.04
N ALA A 116 7.26 -3.43 -14.74
CA ALA A 116 6.92 -2.47 -13.69
C ALA A 116 7.88 -1.28 -13.73
N ARG A 117 9.17 -1.57 -13.87
CA ARG A 117 10.21 -0.55 -14.09
C ARG A 117 9.98 0.30 -15.32
N ALA A 118 9.71 -0.32 -16.47
CA ALA A 118 9.54 0.39 -17.73
C ALA A 118 8.38 1.42 -17.70
N SER A 119 7.23 1.04 -17.11
CA SER A 119 6.08 1.94 -16.95
C SER A 119 6.36 3.06 -15.95
N LEU A 120 7.11 2.76 -14.87
CA LEU A 120 7.46 3.75 -13.86
C LEU A 120 8.49 4.76 -14.38
N THR A 121 9.53 4.33 -15.11
CA THR A 121 10.49 5.24 -15.74
C THR A 121 9.82 6.18 -16.73
N LYS A 122 8.83 5.70 -17.50
CA LYS A 122 8.06 6.56 -18.41
C LYS A 122 7.26 7.63 -17.66
N LEU A 123 6.67 7.29 -16.52
CA LEU A 123 5.93 8.23 -15.68
C LEU A 123 6.88 9.22 -14.99
N LEU A 124 8.03 8.77 -14.50
CA LEU A 124 9.04 9.63 -13.87
C LEU A 124 9.68 10.60 -14.87
N ASP A 125 9.99 10.18 -16.09
CA ASP A 125 10.49 11.06 -17.15
C ASP A 125 9.44 12.08 -17.57
N SER A 126 8.18 11.68 -17.62
CA SER A 126 7.06 12.58 -17.89
C SER A 126 6.85 13.60 -16.76
N GLY A 127 7.03 13.19 -15.50
CA GLY A 127 7.00 14.06 -14.32
C GLY A 127 8.14 15.08 -14.29
N LYS A 128 9.38 14.66 -14.58
CA LYS A 128 10.55 15.55 -14.66
C LYS A 128 10.40 16.60 -15.76
N LYS A 129 9.85 16.23 -16.91
CA LYS A 129 9.60 17.15 -18.03
C LYS A 129 8.56 18.23 -17.69
N SER A 130 7.58 17.90 -16.85
CA SER A 130 6.57 18.85 -16.36
C SER A 130 7.06 19.76 -15.23
N LEU A 131 8.10 19.36 -14.50
CA LEU A 131 8.70 20.17 -13.43
C LEU A 131 9.74 21.16 -13.96
N ALA A 132 10.45 20.81 -15.03
CA ALA A 132 11.43 21.69 -15.69
C ALA A 132 10.79 22.91 -16.38
N SER A 133 9.47 22.95 -16.56
CA SER A 133 8.74 24.06 -17.17
C SER A 133 8.14 25.06 -16.18
N ARG A 134 8.38 24.92 -14.86
CA ARG A 134 7.97 25.93 -13.87
C ARG A 134 9.09 26.97 -13.70
N PRO A 135 8.86 28.26 -14.01
CA PRO A 135 9.86 29.29 -13.77
C PRO A 135 10.13 29.44 -12.26
N PRO A 136 11.39 29.75 -11.86
CA PRO A 136 11.72 30.03 -10.47
C PRO A 136 10.95 31.27 -9.98
N SER A 137 10.44 31.19 -8.76
CA SER A 137 9.75 32.29 -8.06
C SER A 137 10.74 33.27 -7.46
#